data_AF-A0AA38ZP74-F1
#
_entry.id   AF-A0AA38ZP74-F1
#
_cell.length_a   1.000
_cell.length_b   1.000
_cell.length_c   1.000
_cell.angle_alpha   90.00
_cell.angle_beta   90.00
_cell.angle_gamma   90.00
#
_symmetry.space_group_name_H-M   'P 1'
#
loop_
_entity.id
_entity.type
_entity.pdbx_description
1 polymer ?
#
loop_
_entity_poly.entity_id
_entity_poly.type
_entity_poly.pdbx_seq_one_letter_code
_entity_poly.pdbx_strand_id
1 'polypeptide(L)'
;MGGFEVVVPDEAIMEHTVIPAIGSLNRKDMERARNLLRIALQVLLVRAVNTVILASDDMRDLLPRDDHLLRKCIDLMDALARSTINWVWSVDKGS
;
A
#
# COMPACT_ATOMS: atom_id res chain seq x y z
N MET A 1 8.32 2.07 23.66
CA MET A 1 7.48 1.12 22.88
C MET A 1 6.38 1.92 22.21
N GLY A 2 6.56 2.30 20.95
CA GLY A 2 5.45 2.78 20.14
C GLY A 2 4.66 1.56 19.70
N GLY A 3 3.47 1.35 20.27
CA GLY A 3 2.54 0.36 19.75
C GLY A 3 1.94 0.89 18.45
N PHE A 4 1.82 0.04 17.44
CA PHE A 4 1.05 0.35 16.24
C PHE A 4 -0.33 -0.30 16.37
N GLU A 5 -1.38 0.48 16.11
CA GLU A 5 -2.72 -0.05 15.93
C GLU A 5 -2.94 -0.34 14.44
N VAL A 6 -3.22 -1.59 14.10
CA VAL A 6 -3.46 -2.00 12.72
C VAL A 6 -4.97 -2.02 12.50
N VAL A 7 -5.44 -1.16 11.59
CA VAL A 7 -6.83 -1.12 11.15
C VAL A 7 -6.91 -1.81 9.80
N VAL A 8 -7.77 -2.84 9.72
CA VAL A 8 -8.11 -3.50 8.46
C VAL A 8 -9.39 -2.90 7.87
N PRO A 9 -9.56 -2.93 6.54
CA PRO A 9 -10.81 -2.53 5.92
C PRO A 9 -11.96 -3.40 6.45
N ASP A 10 -13.12 -2.77 6.66
CA ASP A 10 -14.34 -3.48 7.04
C ASP A 10 -14.84 -4.35 5.88
N GLU A 11 -15.72 -5.32 6.16
CA GLU A 11 -16.21 -6.29 5.19
C GLU A 11 -16.81 -5.62 3.94
N ALA A 12 -17.62 -4.58 4.13
CA ALA A 12 -18.19 -3.81 3.03
C ALA A 12 -17.11 -3.14 2.14
N ILE A 13 -16.01 -2.66 2.73
CA ILE A 13 -14.90 -2.04 1.98
C ILE A 13 -14.11 -3.13 1.24
N MET A 14 -13.93 -4.29 1.88
CA MET A 14 -13.30 -5.45 1.25
C MET A 14 -14.09 -5.90 0.02
N GLU A 15 -15.38 -6.14 0.16
CA GLU A 15 -16.24 -6.70 -0.89
C GLU A 15 -16.53 -5.73 -2.03
N HIS A 16 -16.75 -4.46 -1.73
CA HIS A 16 -17.17 -3.49 -2.75
C HIS A 16 -16.02 -2.69 -3.35
N THR A 17 -14.83 -2.72 -2.74
CA THR A 17 -13.72 -1.89 -3.20
C THR A 17 -12.42 -2.67 -3.38
N VAL A 18 -11.95 -3.39 -2.36
CA VAL A 18 -10.64 -4.09 -2.44
C VAL A 18 -10.69 -5.30 -3.38
N ILE A 19 -11.66 -6.20 -3.18
CA ILE A 19 -11.82 -7.41 -4.02
C ILE A 19 -12.06 -7.02 -5.50
N PRO A 20 -12.94 -6.06 -5.82
CA PRO A 20 -13.13 -5.62 -7.19
C PRO A 20 -11.90 -4.91 -7.78
N ALA A 21 -11.11 -4.19 -6.98
CA ALA A 21 -9.86 -3.58 -7.43
C ALA A 21 -8.85 -4.66 -7.85
N ILE A 22 -8.67 -5.69 -7.03
CA ILE A 22 -7.83 -6.86 -7.34
C ILE A 22 -8.36 -7.60 -8.57
N GLY A 23 -9.68 -7.82 -8.66
CA GLY A 23 -10.31 -8.46 -9.81
C GLY A 23 -10.14 -7.67 -11.12
N SER A 24 -10.18 -6.34 -11.06
CA SER A 24 -9.94 -5.45 -12.20
C SER A 24 -8.46 -5.45 -12.61
N LEU A 25 -7.56 -5.44 -11.63
CA LEU A 25 -6.12 -5.55 -11.83
C LEU A 25 -5.74 -6.86 -12.53
N ASN A 26 -6.29 -7.99 -12.07
CA ASN A 26 -6.09 -9.30 -12.71
C ASN A 26 -6.59 -9.34 -14.17
N ARG A 27 -7.60 -8.52 -14.51
CA ARG A 27 -8.12 -8.35 -15.87
C ARG A 27 -7.37 -7.29 -16.68
N LYS A 28 -6.31 -6.68 -16.11
CA LYS A 28 -5.52 -5.58 -16.67
C LYS A 28 -6.33 -4.30 -16.93
N ASP A 29 -7.46 -4.15 -16.26
CA ASP A 29 -8.26 -2.92 -16.29
C ASP A 29 -7.70 -1.93 -15.26
N MET A 30 -6.59 -1.29 -15.64
CA MET A 30 -5.80 -0.41 -14.77
C MET A 30 -6.60 0.83 -14.32
N GLU A 31 -7.45 1.38 -15.18
CA GLU A 31 -8.27 2.55 -14.85
C GLU A 31 -9.30 2.20 -13.77
N ARG A 32 -10.02 1.10 -13.93
CA ARG A 32 -11.00 0.65 -12.94
C ARG A 32 -10.33 0.24 -11.62
N ALA A 33 -9.23 -0.50 -11.71
CA ALA A 33 -8.47 -0.93 -10.53
C ALA A 33 -7.93 0.28 -9.73
N ARG A 34 -7.36 1.27 -10.43
CA ARG A 34 -6.90 2.54 -9.84
C ARG A 34 -8.03 3.29 -9.15
N ASN A 35 -9.17 3.46 -9.81
CA ASN A 35 -10.26 4.25 -9.27
C ASN A 35 -10.86 3.61 -8.00
N LEU A 36 -11.02 2.29 -8.02
CA LEU A 36 -11.46 1.53 -6.84
C LEU A 36 -10.43 1.60 -5.71
N LEU A 37 -9.15 1.36 -6.00
CA LEU A 37 -8.09 1.45 -5.00
C LEU A 37 -8.05 2.84 -4.35
N ARG A 38 -8.25 3.90 -5.14
CA ARG A 38 -8.33 5.27 -4.66
C ARG A 38 -9.46 5.48 -3.66
N ILE A 39 -10.64 4.93 -3.94
CA ILE A 39 -11.78 4.97 -3.03
C ILE A 39 -11.46 4.22 -1.74
N ALA A 40 -10.89 3.01 -1.81
CA ALA A 40 -10.52 2.24 -0.61
C ALA A 40 -9.53 3.02 0.27
N LEU A 41 -8.51 3.61 -0.34
CA LEU A 41 -7.52 4.44 0.36
C LEU A 41 -8.17 5.65 1.02
N GLN A 42 -9.05 6.36 0.31
CA GLN A 42 -9.75 7.51 0.86
C GLN A 42 -10.64 7.13 2.05
N VAL A 43 -11.39 6.03 1.96
CA VAL A 43 -12.23 5.55 3.06
C VAL A 43 -11.39 5.19 4.28
N LEU A 44 -10.25 4.53 4.08
CA LEU A 44 -9.31 4.25 5.17
C LEU A 44 -8.80 5.56 5.78
N LEU A 45 -8.29 6.49 4.96
CA LEU A 45 -7.74 7.75 5.44
C LEU A 45 -8.74 8.63 6.20
N VAL A 46 -10.03 8.59 5.84
CA VAL A 46 -11.11 9.28 6.59
C VAL A 46 -11.29 8.69 8.00
N ARG A 47 -10.95 7.41 8.21
CA ARG A 47 -10.94 6.75 9.52
C ARG A 47 -9.70 7.05 10.36
N ALA A 48 -8.98 8.13 10.04
CA ALA A 48 -7.79 8.61 10.76
C ALA A 48 -6.60 7.64 10.79
N VAL A 49 -6.50 6.67 9.86
CA VAL A 49 -5.23 5.94 9.69
C VAL A 49 -4.17 6.90 9.17
N ASN A 50 -3.04 6.93 9.86
CA ASN A 50 -1.94 7.83 9.53
C ASN A 50 -1.17 7.37 8.29
N THR A 51 -1.14 6.04 8.09
CA THR A 51 -0.37 5.36 7.06
C THR A 51 -1.11 4.11 6.58
N VAL A 52 -1.12 3.85 5.28
CA VAL A 52 -1.63 2.61 4.68
C VAL A 52 -0.46 1.77 4.16
N ILE A 53 -0.47 0.47 4.44
CA ILE A 53 0.55 -0.44 3.94
C ILE A 53 0.05 -1.06 2.64
N LEU A 54 0.78 -0.86 1.55
CA LEU A 54 0.58 -1.56 0.28
C LEU A 54 1.40 -2.85 0.33
N ALA A 55 0.70 -3.98 0.52
CA ALA A 55 1.33 -5.30 0.62
C ALA A 55 1.56 -5.97 -0.74
N SER A 56 1.07 -5.37 -1.83
CA SER A 56 1.19 -5.87 -3.20
C SER A 56 1.79 -4.78 -4.09
N ASP A 57 2.82 -5.14 -4.85
CA ASP A 57 3.54 -4.23 -5.75
C ASP A 57 2.63 -3.78 -6.92
N ASP A 58 1.75 -4.68 -7.37
CA ASP A 58 0.76 -4.38 -8.41
C ASP A 58 -0.17 -3.22 -8.00
N MET A 59 -0.44 -3.05 -6.69
CA MET A 59 -1.25 -1.94 -6.18
C MET A 59 -0.50 -0.60 -6.19
N ARG A 60 0.83 -0.62 -6.07
CA ARG A 60 1.65 0.59 -6.16
C ARG A 60 1.64 1.13 -7.58
N ASP A 61 1.80 0.25 -8.57
CA ASP A 61 1.84 0.62 -10.00
C ASP A 61 0.49 1.16 -10.51
N LEU A 62 -0.60 0.90 -9.79
CA LEU A 62 -1.89 1.49 -10.08
C LEU A 62 -1.96 2.98 -9.75
N LEU A 63 -1.19 3.50 -8.79
CA LEU A 63 -1.25 4.91 -8.41
C LEU A 63 -0.21 5.72 -9.21
N PRO A 64 -0.60 6.87 -9.81
CA PRO A 64 0.38 7.73 -10.46
C PRO A 64 1.38 8.26 -9.43
N ARG A 65 2.67 8.36 -9.81
CA ARG A 65 3.76 8.74 -8.90
C ARG A 65 3.54 10.05 -8.13
N ASP A 66 2.76 10.97 -8.71
CA ASP A 66 2.46 12.28 -8.12
C ASP A 66 1.19 12.28 -7.26
N ASP A 67 0.55 11.12 -7.01
CA ASP A 67 -0.65 11.06 -6.20
C ASP A 67 -0.33 11.38 -4.73
N HIS A 68 -1.04 12.35 -4.16
CA HIS A 68 -0.90 12.72 -2.76
C HIS A 68 -1.19 11.56 -1.80
N LEU A 69 -1.99 10.58 -2.22
CA LEU A 69 -2.29 9.38 -1.45
C LEU A 69 -1.03 8.53 -1.23
N LEU A 70 -0.11 8.50 -2.20
CA LEU A 70 1.14 7.73 -2.08
C LEU A 70 2.03 8.22 -0.95
N ARG A 71 1.95 9.51 -0.57
CA ARG A 71 2.73 10.04 0.58
C ARG A 71 2.31 9.43 1.91
N LYS A 72 1.09 8.89 1.99
CA LYS A 72 0.57 8.17 3.16
C LYS A 72 0.62 6.66 2.99
N CYS A 73 1.16 6.16 1.87
CA CYS A 73 1.33 4.75 1.62
C CYS A 73 2.77 4.33 1.90
N ILE A 74 2.94 3.18 2.56
CA ILE A 74 4.23 2.47 2.63
C ILE A 74 4.15 1.31 1.65
N ASP A 75 5.08 1.27 0.71
CA ASP A 75 5.34 0.08 -0.08
C ASP A 75 6.20 -0.89 0.76
N LEU A 76 5.61 -2.04 1.08
CA LEU A 76 6.27 -3.06 1.87
C LEU A 76 7.49 -3.65 1.15
N MET A 77 7.42 -3.84 -0.16
CA MET A 77 8.49 -4.44 -0.95
C MET A 77 9.68 -3.48 -1.07
N ASP A 78 9.43 -2.19 -1.32
CA ASP A 78 10.46 -1.15 -1.34
C ASP A 78 11.12 -0.98 0.05
N ALA A 79 10.32 -0.97 1.12
CA ALA A 79 10.83 -0.91 2.48
C ALA A 79 11.70 -2.13 2.83
N LEU A 80 11.28 -3.33 2.41
CA LEU A 80 12.02 -4.57 2.61
C LEU A 80 13.36 -4.56 1.86
N ALA A 81 13.35 -4.11 0.59
CA ALA A 81 14.56 -4.00 -0.22
C ALA A 81 15.58 -3.03 0.40
N ARG A 82 15.13 -1.83 0.82
CA ARG A 82 15.99 -0.84 1.50
C ARG A 82 16.55 -1.36 2.82
N SER A 83 15.73 -2.04 3.61
CA SER A 83 16.16 -2.65 4.87
C SER A 83 17.26 -3.70 4.64
N THR A 84 17.08 -4.53 3.60
CA THR A 84 18.07 -5.55 3.22
C THR A 84 19.40 -4.91 2.78
N ILE A 85 19.36 -3.87 1.94
CA ILE A 85 20.56 -3.14 1.51
C ILE A 85 21.27 -2.52 2.72
N ASN A 86 20.54 -1.85 3.60
CA ASN A 86 21.09 -1.25 4.81
C ASN A 86 21.73 -2.29 5.74
N TRP A 87 21.11 -3.47 5.86
CA TRP A 87 21.69 -4.57 6.63
C TRP A 87 23.01 -5.03 6.03
N VAL A 88 23.08 -5.27 4.71
CA VAL A 88 24.31 -5.66 4.02
C VAL A 88 25.41 -4.63 4.23
N TRP A 89 25.12 -3.33 4.08
CA TRP A 89 26.10 -2.27 4.30
C TRP A 89 26.55 -2.14 5.76
N SER A 90 25.69 -2.48 6.71
CA SER A 90 26.04 -2.48 8.13
C SER A 90 26.99 -3.62 8.48
N VAL A 91 26.84 -4.78 7.82
CA VAL A 91 27.77 -5.92 7.95
C VAL A 91 29.11 -5.61 7.28
N ASP A 92 29.10 -4.96 6.11
CA ASP A 92 30.30 -4.58 5.35
C ASP A 92 31.16 -3.53 6.09
N LYS A 93 30.52 -2.53 6.73
CA LYS A 93 31.23 -1.52 7.54
C LYS A 93 31.65 -2.00 8.94
N GLY A 94 31.32 -3.23 9.31
CA GLY A 94 31.68 -3.85 10.58
C GLY A 94 32.89 -4.80 10.51
N SER A 95 33.55 -4.92 9.35
CA SER A 95 34.77 -5.71 9.14
C SER A 95 36.03 -4.85 9.02
#